data_AF-A0A8S0ZEL7-F1
#
_entry.id   AF-A0A8S0ZEL7-F1
#
_cell.length_a   1.000
_cell.length_b   1.000
_cell.length_c   1.000
_cell.angle_alpha   90.00
_cell.angle_beta   90.00
_cell.angle_gamma   90.00
#
_symmetry.space_group_name_H-M   'P 1'
#
loop_
_entity.id
_entity.type
_entity.pdbx_description
1 polymer ?
#
loop_
_entity_poly.entity_id
_entity_poly.type
_entity_poly.pdbx_seq_one_letter_code
_entity_poly.pdbx_strand_id
1 'polypeptide(L)'
;MTHEKRGKPSNSAGAGKFSNTFMNEPPDPGGMVPPAGAFVTISNESGMDSDQLVEETFPQDTNTCDTDYFKSVLLQAADIVKRKPRNNKLSSPPWWDEECTSAISRRNLAEKNYRINMSLENYDALLEIMNEARKLFKKKKFEGWRNFCSSLSPETHSQRDPLLNAVFTLRSLF
;
A
#
# COMPACT_ATOMS: atom_id res chain seq x y z
N MET A 1 23.43 61.55 17.59
CA MET A 1 23.52 61.16 16.17
C MET A 1 24.43 59.96 16.04
N THR A 2 23.88 58.75 15.96
CA THR A 2 24.61 57.53 15.62
C THR A 2 23.75 56.76 14.62
N HIS A 3 24.25 56.66 13.39
CA HIS A 3 23.61 55.97 12.28
C HIS A 3 24.01 54.50 12.30
N GLU A 4 23.06 53.59 12.52
CA GLU A 4 23.23 52.16 12.31
C GLU A 4 22.44 51.72 11.07
N LYS A 5 23.17 51.25 10.05
CA LYS A 5 22.65 50.91 8.73
C LYS A 5 22.04 49.50 8.75
N ARG A 6 20.78 49.41 8.31
CA ARG A 6 20.03 48.16 8.07
C ARG A 6 20.70 47.35 6.95
N GLY A 7 21.01 46.08 7.24
CA GLY A 7 21.38 45.08 6.24
C GLY A 7 20.16 44.60 5.44
N LYS A 8 20.27 44.61 4.11
CA LYS A 8 19.34 43.96 3.17
C LYS A 8 19.73 42.47 3.03
N PRO A 9 18.79 41.52 3.05
CA PRO A 9 19.02 40.20 2.49
C PRO A 9 18.84 40.24 0.96
N SER A 10 19.87 39.80 0.25
CA SER A 10 19.86 39.57 -1.20
C SER A 10 19.26 38.19 -1.49
N ASN A 11 18.09 38.15 -2.12
CA ASN A 11 17.61 36.98 -2.84
C ASN A 11 18.22 36.99 -4.24
N SER A 12 18.98 35.96 -4.60
CA SER A 12 19.30 35.66 -6.00
C SER A 12 18.88 34.23 -6.32
N ALA A 13 17.90 34.17 -7.21
CA ALA A 13 17.29 33.00 -7.81
C ALA A 13 18.32 31.99 -8.34
N GLY A 14 18.35 30.81 -7.75
CA GLY A 14 18.89 29.61 -8.39
C GLY A 14 17.77 28.94 -9.17
N ALA A 15 17.65 29.24 -10.46
CA ALA A 15 16.81 28.47 -11.38
C ALA A 15 17.44 27.09 -11.61
N GLY A 16 17.15 26.15 -10.69
CA GLY A 16 17.45 24.75 -10.88
C GLY A 16 16.55 24.18 -11.97
N LYS A 17 17.08 24.05 -13.19
CA LYS A 17 16.46 23.26 -14.25
C LYS A 17 16.44 21.80 -13.80
N PHE A 18 15.32 21.34 -13.25
CA PHE A 18 15.04 19.93 -13.08
C PHE A 18 14.78 19.32 -14.46
N SER A 19 15.83 18.80 -15.09
CA SER A 19 15.68 17.82 -16.17
C SER A 19 15.20 16.51 -15.54
N ASN A 20 13.91 16.22 -15.64
CA ASN A 20 13.39 14.87 -15.46
C ASN A 20 13.99 14.01 -16.57
N THR A 21 15.05 13.27 -16.27
CA THR A 21 15.46 12.11 -17.05
C THR A 21 14.41 11.04 -16.81
N PHE A 22 13.33 11.13 -17.59
CA PHE A 22 12.38 10.05 -17.82
C PHE A 22 13.20 8.85 -18.27
N MET A 23 13.22 7.82 -17.44
CA MET A 23 13.86 6.55 -17.75
C MET A 23 13.38 6.10 -19.13
N ASN A 24 14.34 5.83 -20.02
CA ASN A 24 14.07 5.13 -21.26
C ASN A 24 13.45 3.78 -20.89
N GLU A 25 12.14 3.68 -21.09
CA GLU A 25 11.42 2.42 -21.10
C GLU A 25 12.00 1.54 -22.23
N PRO A 26 12.37 0.29 -21.95
CA PRO A 26 12.67 -0.66 -23.02
C PRO A 26 11.42 -0.84 -23.89
N PRO A 27 11.54 -0.91 -25.23
CA PRO A 27 10.39 -1.12 -26.10
C PRO A 27 9.74 -2.47 -25.79
N ASP A 28 8.51 -2.41 -25.28
CA ASP A 28 7.67 -3.56 -24.99
C ASP A 28 7.27 -4.23 -26.32
N PRO A 29 7.71 -5.46 -26.62
CA PRO A 29 7.39 -6.12 -27.87
C PRO A 29 6.01 -6.78 -27.76
N GLY A 30 4.93 -6.00 -27.90
CA GLY A 30 3.61 -6.62 -28.11
C GLY A 30 2.36 -5.84 -27.76
N GLY A 31 2.44 -4.61 -27.27
CA GLY A 31 1.25 -3.79 -26.99
C GLY A 31 0.82 -2.98 -28.21
N MET A 32 -0.21 -3.43 -28.96
CA MET A 32 -0.90 -2.57 -29.93
C MET A 32 -1.47 -1.35 -29.20
N VAL A 33 -0.87 -0.18 -29.42
CA VAL A 33 -1.44 1.10 -29.02
C VAL A 33 -2.70 1.32 -29.87
N PRO A 34 -3.90 1.47 -29.29
CA PRO A 34 -5.09 1.79 -30.08
C PRO A 34 -4.91 3.16 -30.75
N PRO A 35 -5.39 3.34 -31.99
CA PRO A 35 -5.26 4.60 -32.72
C PRO A 35 -5.91 5.75 -31.96
N ALA A 36 -5.21 6.89 -31.92
CA ALA A 36 -5.68 8.12 -31.31
C ALA A 36 -7.06 8.51 -31.89
N GLY A 37 -8.10 8.47 -31.06
CA GLY A 37 -9.46 8.83 -31.45
C GLY A 37 -10.58 7.96 -30.86
N ALA A 38 -10.27 6.80 -30.26
CA ALA A 38 -11.27 5.95 -29.62
C ALA A 38 -11.41 6.24 -28.12
N PHE A 39 -11.81 7.45 -27.75
CA PHE A 39 -12.40 7.68 -26.44
C PHE A 39 -13.92 7.59 -26.58
N VAL A 40 -14.54 6.68 -25.85
CA VAL A 40 -16.00 6.62 -25.72
C VAL A 40 -16.42 7.82 -24.89
N THR A 41 -16.96 8.85 -25.53
CA THR A 41 -17.74 9.87 -24.82
C THR A 41 -19.02 9.21 -24.33
N ILE A 42 -19.08 8.88 -23.04
CA ILE A 42 -20.35 8.59 -22.38
C ILE A 42 -21.02 9.95 -22.17
N SER A 43 -21.88 10.32 -23.12
CA SER A 43 -22.80 11.43 -22.94
C SER A 43 -23.83 11.02 -21.89
N ASN A 44 -23.72 11.55 -20.67
CA ASN A 44 -24.80 11.46 -19.69
C ASN A 44 -25.89 12.45 -20.13
N GLU A 45 -26.83 11.95 -20.91
CA GLU A 45 -28.09 12.62 -21.20
C GLU A 45 -28.88 12.68 -19.89
N SER A 46 -28.79 13.82 -19.20
CA SER A 46 -29.68 14.16 -18.10
C SER A 46 -31.01 14.63 -18.69
N GLY A 47 -31.77 13.69 -19.22
CA GLY A 47 -33.19 13.85 -19.49
C GLY A 47 -33.94 13.83 -18.17
N MET A 48 -34.24 15.02 -17.65
CA MET A 48 -35.30 15.21 -16.67
C MET A 48 -36.64 14.98 -17.39
N ASP A 49 -37.13 13.75 -17.37
CA ASP A 49 -38.57 13.49 -17.49
C ASP A 49 -39.10 13.15 -16.10
N SER A 50 -39.93 14.07 -15.61
CA SER A 50 -40.75 13.88 -14.43
C SER A 50 -41.96 13.04 -14.81
N ASP A 51 -42.51 12.36 -13.81
CA ASP A 51 -43.81 11.69 -13.80
C ASP A 51 -43.86 10.28 -14.41
N GLN A 52 -43.63 9.30 -13.53
CA GLN A 52 -44.65 8.29 -13.17
C GLN A 52 -44.12 7.39 -12.05
N LEU A 53 -44.47 7.73 -10.80
CA LEU A 53 -44.44 6.77 -9.70
C LEU A 53 -45.64 5.85 -9.88
N VAL A 54 -45.46 4.78 -10.66
CA VAL A 54 -46.32 3.61 -10.56
C VAL A 54 -45.86 2.88 -9.31
N GLU A 55 -46.63 2.98 -8.24
CA GLU A 55 -46.51 2.12 -7.07
C GLU A 55 -46.90 0.71 -7.52
N GLU A 56 -45.95 -0.01 -8.14
CA GLU A 56 -46.07 -1.44 -8.31
C GLU A 56 -45.99 -2.05 -6.91
N THR A 57 -47.15 -2.19 -6.27
CA THR A 57 -47.34 -3.05 -5.13
C THR A 57 -46.97 -4.46 -5.56
N PHE A 58 -45.72 -4.82 -5.29
CA PHE A 58 -45.22 -6.19 -5.41
C PHE A 58 -46.17 -7.13 -4.68
N PRO A 59 -46.77 -8.14 -5.35
CA PRO A 59 -47.59 -9.13 -4.69
C PRO A 59 -46.76 -9.83 -3.62
N GLN A 60 -47.12 -9.62 -2.35
CA GLN A 60 -46.58 -10.41 -1.23
C GLN A 60 -47.25 -11.78 -1.23
N ASP A 61 -46.89 -12.61 -2.20
CA ASP A 61 -47.21 -14.03 -2.17
C ASP A 61 -46.30 -14.69 -1.13
N THR A 62 -46.74 -14.64 0.12
CA THR A 62 -46.04 -15.25 1.26
C THR A 62 -46.20 -16.77 1.22
N ASN A 63 -45.42 -17.44 0.36
CA ASN A 63 -45.00 -18.82 0.61
C ASN A 63 -43.93 -18.80 1.70
N THR A 64 -44.37 -18.56 2.94
CA THR A 64 -43.53 -18.44 4.16
C THR A 64 -42.66 -19.68 4.41
N CYS A 65 -43.10 -20.85 3.94
CA CYS A 65 -42.40 -22.13 4.08
C CYS A 65 -41.02 -22.16 3.39
N ASP A 66 -40.89 -21.57 2.20
CA ASP A 66 -39.66 -21.67 1.40
C ASP A 66 -38.61 -20.63 1.87
N THR A 67 -39.07 -19.47 2.33
CA THR A 67 -38.22 -18.42 2.89
C THR A 67 -37.56 -18.82 4.20
N ASP A 68 -38.24 -19.64 5.01
CA ASP A 68 -37.71 -20.10 6.30
C ASP A 68 -36.58 -21.11 6.12
N TYR A 69 -36.71 -22.02 5.16
CA TYR A 69 -35.63 -22.95 4.82
C TYR A 69 -34.39 -22.19 4.34
N PHE A 70 -34.55 -21.29 3.37
CA PHE A 70 -33.44 -20.47 2.87
C PHE A 70 -32.78 -19.64 3.97
N LYS A 71 -33.58 -19.02 4.84
CA LYS A 71 -33.08 -18.26 6.00
C LYS A 71 -32.27 -19.13 6.95
N SER A 72 -32.72 -20.35 7.23
CA SER A 72 -32.00 -21.30 8.07
C SER A 72 -30.65 -21.70 7.47
N VAL A 73 -30.60 -21.95 6.15
CA VAL A 73 -29.36 -22.29 5.43
C VAL A 73 -28.38 -21.11 5.47
N LEU A 74 -28.87 -19.88 5.28
CA LEU A 74 -28.04 -18.67 5.38
C LEU A 74 -27.47 -18.48 6.79
N LEU A 75 -28.29 -18.67 7.83
CA LEU A 75 -27.84 -18.55 9.22
C LEU A 75 -26.84 -19.66 9.58
N GLN A 76 -27.06 -20.89 9.11
CA GLN A 76 -26.13 -22.00 9.29
C GLN A 76 -24.79 -21.73 8.58
N ALA A 77 -24.82 -21.20 7.36
CA ALA A 77 -23.62 -20.81 6.62
C ALA A 77 -22.87 -19.67 7.32
N ALA A 78 -23.58 -18.67 7.85
CA ALA A 78 -22.99 -17.57 8.61
C ALA A 78 -22.27 -18.07 9.88
N ASP A 79 -22.81 -19.10 10.54
CA ASP A 79 -22.22 -19.73 11.70
C ASP A 79 -20.91 -20.48 11.39
N ILE A 80 -20.80 -21.10 10.21
CA ILE A 80 -19.54 -21.70 9.72
C ILE A 80 -18.49 -20.60 9.47
N VAL A 81 -18.93 -19.42 9.05
CA VAL A 81 -18.07 -18.25 8.78
C VAL A 81 -17.75 -17.46 10.06
N LYS A 82 -18.21 -17.88 11.25
CA LYS A 82 -17.76 -17.32 12.54
C LYS A 82 -16.25 -17.50 12.66
N ARG A 83 -15.52 -16.49 12.18
CA ARG A 83 -14.06 -16.41 12.22
C ARG A 83 -13.66 -16.68 13.67
N LYS A 84 -12.76 -17.65 13.89
CA LYS A 84 -12.10 -17.81 15.19
C LYS A 84 -11.71 -16.42 15.70
N PRO A 85 -11.96 -16.10 16.99
CA PRO A 85 -11.54 -14.83 17.55
C PRO A 85 -10.08 -14.66 17.18
N ARG A 86 -9.80 -13.61 16.39
CA ARG A 86 -8.47 -13.35 15.87
C ARG A 86 -7.62 -13.12 17.11
N ASN A 87 -6.79 -14.11 17.47
CA ASN A 87 -5.86 -13.96 18.58
C ASN A 87 -4.83 -12.94 18.08
N ASN A 88 -5.11 -11.66 18.33
CA ASN A 88 -4.47 -10.52 17.67
C ASN A 88 -2.99 -10.31 18.06
N LYS A 89 -2.38 -11.29 18.72
CA LYS A 89 -0.98 -11.28 19.14
C LYS A 89 -0.16 -12.07 18.13
N LEU A 90 -0.20 -11.68 16.86
CA LEU A 90 0.90 -12.04 15.97
C LEU A 90 2.14 -11.33 16.52
N SER A 91 3.16 -12.11 16.90
CA SER A 91 4.44 -11.53 17.26
C SER A 91 4.91 -10.66 16.09
N SER A 92 5.41 -9.48 16.40
CA SER A 92 6.06 -8.65 15.40
C SER A 92 7.18 -9.46 14.73
N PRO A 93 7.45 -9.24 13.44
CA PRO A 93 8.56 -9.88 12.75
C PRO A 93 9.89 -9.64 13.49
N PRO A 94 10.87 -10.54 13.39
CA PRO A 94 12.15 -10.42 14.12
C PRO A 94 13.00 -9.20 13.70
N TRP A 95 12.70 -8.58 12.56
CA TRP A 95 13.34 -7.34 12.10
C TRP A 95 12.61 -6.07 12.53
N TRP A 96 11.48 -6.21 13.23
CA TRP A 96 10.67 -5.09 13.69
C TRP A 96 11.12 -4.61 15.06
N ASP A 97 11.29 -3.30 15.20
CA ASP A 97 11.75 -2.66 16.42
C ASP A 97 10.92 -1.42 16.77
N GLU A 98 11.32 -0.75 17.86
CA GLU A 98 10.71 0.50 18.31
C GLU A 98 10.87 1.62 17.26
N GLU A 99 11.96 1.62 16.50
CA GLU A 99 12.19 2.58 15.40
C GLU A 99 11.15 2.42 14.30
N CYS A 100 10.81 1.18 13.91
CA CYS A 100 9.74 0.91 12.95
C CYS A 100 8.39 1.38 13.47
N THR A 101 8.12 1.16 14.76
CA THR A 101 6.88 1.58 15.42
C THR A 101 6.75 3.11 15.44
N SER A 102 7.84 3.82 15.80
CA SER A 102 7.86 5.28 15.79
C SER A 102 7.70 5.86 14.39
N ALA A 103 8.30 5.24 13.37
CA ALA A 103 8.16 5.68 11.97
C ALA A 103 6.71 5.57 11.46
N ILE A 104 5.98 4.51 11.83
CA ILE A 104 4.55 4.40 11.53
C ILE A 104 3.75 5.46 12.26
N SER A 105 4.04 5.68 13.54
CA SER A 105 3.37 6.70 14.33
C SER A 105 3.55 8.09 13.71
N ARG A 106 4.79 8.45 13.33
CA ARG A 106 5.10 9.71 12.62
C ARG A 106 4.34 9.83 11.31
N ARG A 107 4.33 8.78 10.48
CA ARG A 107 3.58 8.77 9.21
C ARG A 107 2.08 8.99 9.44
N ASN A 108 1.49 8.26 10.39
CA ASN A 108 0.06 8.37 10.69
C ASN A 108 -0.29 9.77 11.23
N LEU A 109 0.59 10.37 12.03
CA LEU A 109 0.41 11.74 12.51
C LEU A 109 0.47 12.75 11.35
N ALA A 110 1.43 12.62 10.45
CA ALA A 110 1.53 13.47 9.26
C ALA A 110 0.30 13.33 8.35
N GLU A 111 -0.17 12.09 8.12
CA GLU A 111 -1.40 11.84 7.37
C GLU A 111 -2.61 12.50 8.03
N LYS A 112 -2.72 12.39 9.36
CA LYS A 112 -3.79 13.05 10.12
C LYS A 112 -3.73 14.57 9.97
N ASN A 113 -2.54 15.16 10.08
CA ASN A 113 -2.35 16.61 9.94
C ASN A 113 -2.74 17.10 8.54
N TYR A 114 -2.33 16.38 7.48
CA TYR A 114 -2.72 16.69 6.11
C TYR A 114 -4.23 16.56 5.88
N ARG A 115 -4.87 15.52 6.45
CA ARG A 115 -6.34 15.36 6.37
C ARG A 115 -7.11 16.47 7.06
N ILE A 116 -6.60 17.00 8.17
CA ILE A 116 -7.20 18.11 8.90
C ILE A 116 -6.98 19.43 8.15
N ASN A 117 -5.79 19.64 7.61
CA ASN A 117 -5.41 20.85 6.89
C ASN A 117 -4.64 20.49 5.61
N MET A 118 -5.34 20.47 4.49
CA MET A 118 -4.79 20.14 3.17
C MET A 118 -4.00 21.30 2.56
N SER A 119 -2.90 21.70 3.20
CA SER A 119 -1.94 22.66 2.66
C SER A 119 -0.82 21.96 1.90
N LEU A 120 -0.15 22.68 0.99
CA LEU A 120 1.02 22.19 0.25
C LEU A 120 2.16 21.80 1.21
N GLU A 121 2.41 22.62 2.23
CA GLU A 121 3.43 22.35 3.25
C GLU A 121 3.17 21.05 4.01
N ASN A 122 1.92 20.78 4.40
CA ASN A 122 1.55 19.54 5.08
C ASN A 122 1.67 18.32 4.15
N TYR A 123 1.39 18.50 2.85
CA TYR A 123 1.58 17.46 1.85
C TYR A 123 3.05 17.12 1.65
N ASP A 124 3.92 18.12 1.54
CA ASP A 124 5.37 17.94 1.39
C ASP A 124 5.96 17.23 2.62
N ALA A 125 5.57 17.65 3.82
CA ALA A 125 5.97 16.99 5.07
C ALA A 125 5.52 15.52 5.13
N LEU A 126 4.29 15.23 4.68
CA LEU A 126 3.80 13.86 4.59
C LEU A 126 4.64 13.02 3.62
N LEU A 127 4.95 13.54 2.43
CA LEU A 127 5.78 12.84 1.44
C LEU A 127 7.18 12.54 1.97
N GLU A 128 7.80 13.50 2.65
CA GLU A 128 9.11 13.31 3.28
C GLU A 128 9.08 12.17 4.29
N ILE A 129 8.14 12.21 5.24
CA ILE A 129 7.99 11.17 6.27
C ILE A 129 7.66 9.80 5.66
N MET A 130 6.82 9.74 4.62
CA MET A 130 6.53 8.49 3.89
C MET A 130 7.80 7.90 3.25
N ASN A 131 8.63 8.74 2.64
CA ASN A 131 9.87 8.32 2.00
C ASN A 131 10.90 7.84 3.03
N GLU A 132 11.02 8.52 4.16
CA GLU A 132 11.86 8.08 5.29
C GLU A 132 11.43 6.71 5.81
N ALA A 133 10.14 6.53 6.11
CA ALA A 133 9.60 5.27 6.61
C ALA A 133 9.86 4.13 5.61
N ARG A 134 9.69 4.39 4.30
CA ARG A 134 9.97 3.41 3.24
C ARG A 134 11.45 3.00 3.23
N LYS A 135 12.37 3.96 3.31
CA LYS A 135 13.82 3.69 3.37
C LYS A 135 14.17 2.85 4.60
N LEU A 136 13.64 3.23 5.76
CA LEU A 136 13.84 2.50 7.02
C LEU A 136 13.37 1.05 6.91
N PHE A 137 12.13 0.80 6.48
CA PHE A 137 11.61 -0.57 6.38
C PHE A 137 12.39 -1.41 5.38
N LYS A 138 12.81 -0.83 4.26
CA LYS A 138 13.64 -1.54 3.27
C LYS A 138 14.97 -1.97 3.91
N LYS A 139 15.62 -1.06 4.64
CA LYS A 139 16.88 -1.34 5.35
C LYS A 139 16.69 -2.43 6.41
N LYS A 140 15.74 -2.28 7.33
CA LYS A 140 15.49 -3.22 8.43
C LYS A 140 15.12 -4.62 7.93
N LYS A 141 14.27 -4.73 6.91
CA LYS A 141 13.93 -6.02 6.28
C LYS A 141 15.15 -6.70 5.69
N PHE A 142 15.99 -5.94 4.98
CA PHE A 142 17.20 -6.46 4.37
C PHE A 142 18.24 -6.90 5.41
N GLU A 143 18.44 -6.10 6.46
CA GLU A 143 19.31 -6.45 7.60
C GLU A 143 18.79 -7.69 8.33
N GLY A 144 17.48 -7.75 8.61
CA GLY A 144 16.86 -8.93 9.21
C GLY A 144 17.04 -10.20 8.37
N TRP A 145 16.87 -10.09 7.05
CA TRP A 145 17.14 -11.20 6.13
C TRP A 145 18.62 -11.60 6.13
N ARG A 146 19.54 -10.63 6.05
CA ARG A 146 20.98 -10.90 6.11
C ARG A 146 21.35 -11.60 7.42
N ASN A 147 20.87 -11.11 8.55
CA ASN A 147 21.14 -11.68 9.87
C ASN A 147 20.60 -13.10 9.98
N PHE A 148 19.40 -13.34 9.44
CA PHE A 148 18.83 -14.68 9.35
C PHE A 148 19.72 -15.62 8.52
N CYS A 149 20.13 -15.22 7.32
CA CYS A 149 21.03 -16.03 6.50
C CYS A 149 22.39 -16.28 7.18
N SER A 150 22.95 -15.27 7.85
CA SER A 150 24.20 -15.43 8.62
C SER A 150 24.04 -16.43 9.78
N SER A 151 22.87 -16.48 10.41
CA SER A 151 22.57 -17.47 11.46
C SER A 151 22.49 -18.92 10.94
N LEU A 152 22.32 -19.11 9.63
CA LEU A 152 22.30 -20.42 8.98
C LEU A 152 23.68 -20.85 8.44
N SER A 153 24.69 -19.98 8.47
CA SER A 153 26.00 -20.27 7.87
C SER A 153 26.77 -21.34 8.67
N PRO A 154 27.45 -22.30 8.00
CA PRO A 154 27.97 -23.52 8.63
C PRO A 154 29.12 -23.37 9.63
N GLU A 155 29.62 -22.17 9.92
CA GLU A 155 30.57 -21.96 11.04
C GLU A 155 29.94 -22.34 12.40
N THR A 156 28.61 -22.35 12.49
CA THR A 156 27.84 -22.86 13.64
C THR A 156 27.53 -24.36 13.56
N HIS A 157 27.83 -25.03 12.44
CA HIS A 157 27.66 -26.47 12.25
C HIS A 157 29.03 -27.17 12.17
N SER A 158 29.81 -27.09 13.26
CA SER A 158 30.96 -27.99 13.49
C SER A 158 30.54 -29.45 13.78
N GLN A 159 29.27 -29.80 13.60
CA GLN A 159 28.82 -31.18 13.47
C GLN A 159 28.25 -31.35 12.06
N ARG A 160 29.10 -31.75 11.12
CA ARG A 160 28.66 -32.09 9.76
C ARG A 160 28.50 -33.60 9.64
N ASP A 161 27.26 -34.03 9.44
CA ASP A 161 26.93 -35.32 8.84
C ASP A 161 27.36 -35.32 7.36
N PRO A 162 28.12 -36.32 6.88
CA PRO A 162 28.67 -36.35 5.51
C PRO A 162 27.66 -36.38 4.35
N LEU A 163 26.36 -36.57 4.62
CA LEU A 163 25.38 -36.92 3.58
C LEU A 163 24.72 -35.72 2.88
N LEU A 164 24.86 -34.50 3.40
CA LEU A 164 24.17 -33.31 2.84
C LEU A 164 24.91 -32.61 1.68
N ASN A 165 26.18 -32.96 1.43
CA ASN A 165 26.96 -32.36 0.34
C ASN A 165 26.49 -32.78 -1.07
N ALA A 166 25.70 -33.84 -1.21
CA ALA A 166 25.22 -34.30 -2.52
C ALA A 166 24.04 -33.49 -3.07
N VAL A 167 23.26 -32.81 -2.21
CA VAL A 167 22.03 -32.12 -2.63
C VAL A 167 22.30 -30.70 -3.14
N PHE A 168 23.35 -30.03 -2.64
CA PHE A 168 23.66 -28.65 -3.02
C PHE A 168 24.41 -28.51 -4.35
N THR A 169 25.03 -29.57 -4.87
CA THR A 169 25.77 -29.51 -6.15
C THR A 169 24.85 -29.52 -7.38
N LEU A 170 23.59 -29.93 -7.26
CA LEU A 170 22.66 -30.04 -8.40
C LEU A 170 21.91 -28.75 -8.75
N ARG A 171 22.05 -27.68 -7.96
CA ARG A 171 21.39 -26.39 -8.23
C ARG A 171 22.28 -25.37 -8.97
N SER A 172 23.45 -25.81 -9.44
CA SER A 172 24.37 -25.01 -10.28
C SER A 172 24.28 -25.34 -11.78
N LEU A 173 23.29 -26.14 -12.20
CA LEU A 173 23.14 -26.61 -13.58
C LEU A 173 21.78 -26.26 -14.23
N PHE A 174 21.02 -25.33 -13.65
CA PHE A 174 19.84 -24.72 -14.28
C PHE A 174 19.81 -23.22 -14.01
#